data_AF-A0A534JX49-F1
#
_entry.id   AF-A0A534JX49-F1
#
_cell.length_a   1.000
_cell.length_b   1.000
_cell.length_c   1.000
_cell.angle_alpha   90.00
_cell.angle_beta   90.00
_cell.angle_gamma   90.00
#
_symmetry.space_group_name_H-M   'P 1'
#
loop_
_entity.id
_entity.type
_entity.pdbx_description
1 polymer ?
#
loop_
_entity_poly.entity_id
_entity_poly.type
_entity_poly.pdbx_seq_one_letter_code
_entity_poly.pdbx_strand_id
1 'polypeptide(L)'
;RTIPPREFAGNLDVRQLSRGSRLYVPVNVEGALFSIGDGHFAQGDGEVCGTAIEMRAAFDLEFHVAKGEAARRRLTTASYARDDPASPDIAAAGPFFATTGISVTEDGENTSEDATLAGKRAMLAMIDHLVVDRGFSRAQAYAIASVAVDLRLSSVVNVPNFVASAVLPLDIFV
;
A
#
# COMPACT_ATOMS: atom_id res chain seq x y z
N ARG A 1 -9.67 -7.19 18.04
CA ARG A 1 -9.49 -7.73 16.66
C ARG A 1 -8.27 -7.06 16.03
N THR A 2 -7.47 -7.83 15.29
CA THR A 2 -6.20 -7.39 14.69
C THR A 2 -6.35 -6.81 13.27
N ILE A 3 -7.48 -7.07 12.60
CA ILE A 3 -7.72 -6.65 11.20
C ILE A 3 -7.49 -5.15 10.95
N PRO A 4 -8.14 -4.19 11.64
CA PRO A 4 -7.93 -2.80 11.31
C PRO A 4 -6.62 -2.28 11.92
N PRO A 5 -5.82 -1.50 11.16
CA PRO A 5 -4.75 -0.71 11.75
C PRO A 5 -5.31 0.33 12.72
N ARG A 6 -4.48 0.78 13.65
CA ARG A 6 -4.79 1.79 14.67
C ARG A 6 -3.58 2.70 14.89
N GLU A 7 -3.73 3.65 15.82
CA GLU A 7 -2.72 4.62 16.24
C GLU A 7 -1.39 3.95 16.65
N PHE A 8 -1.46 2.70 17.12
CA PHE A 8 -0.32 1.88 17.53
C PHE A 8 0.25 0.97 16.42
N ALA A 9 0.01 1.27 15.14
CA ALA A 9 0.24 0.40 13.97
C ALA A 9 -0.79 -0.73 13.83
N GLY A 10 -0.39 -1.99 13.96
CA GLY A 10 -1.25 -3.15 13.63
C GLY A 10 -1.13 -3.56 12.16
N ASN A 11 -2.24 -3.97 11.54
CA ASN A 11 -2.33 -4.38 10.12
C ASN A 11 -2.20 -3.16 9.20
N LEU A 12 -1.00 -2.63 9.05
CA LEU A 12 -0.76 -1.47 8.20
C LEU A 12 -0.78 -1.83 6.72
N ASP A 13 -0.33 -3.04 6.37
CA ASP A 13 -0.29 -3.57 5.00
C ASP A 13 0.39 -2.59 4.03
N VAL A 14 1.51 -2.03 4.48
CA VAL A 14 2.35 -1.09 3.74
C VAL A 14 3.55 -1.86 3.19
N ARG A 15 3.54 -2.16 1.89
CA ARG A 15 4.62 -2.94 1.24
C ARG A 15 6.02 -2.31 1.38
N GLN A 16 6.10 -0.99 1.56
CA GLN A 16 7.37 -0.28 1.77
C GLN A 16 7.95 -0.52 3.19
N LEU A 17 7.12 -0.99 4.13
CA LEU A 17 7.54 -1.44 5.46
C LEU A 17 8.10 -2.86 5.41
N SER A 18 9.17 -3.04 4.65
CA SER A 18 9.86 -4.33 4.48
C SER A 18 11.28 -4.32 5.08
N ARG A 19 12.04 -5.41 4.90
CA ARG A 19 13.43 -5.53 5.39
C ARG A 19 14.26 -4.30 5.02
N GLY A 20 14.94 -3.72 6.02
CA GLY A 20 15.74 -2.49 5.90
C GLY A 20 15.03 -1.24 6.41
N SER A 21 13.71 -1.30 6.61
CA SER A 21 12.94 -0.20 7.17
C SER A 21 13.06 -0.12 8.70
N ARG A 22 12.99 1.10 9.24
CA ARG A 22 12.83 1.41 10.67
C ARG A 22 11.40 1.87 10.92
N LEU A 23 10.73 1.26 11.88
CA LEU A 23 9.38 1.62 12.32
C LEU A 23 9.44 2.41 13.62
N TYR A 24 8.75 3.55 13.68
CA TYR A 24 8.58 4.36 14.88
C TYR A 24 7.12 4.30 15.31
N VAL A 25 6.87 3.69 16.48
CA VAL A 25 5.53 3.54 17.07
C VAL A 25 5.48 4.30 18.40
N PRO A 26 4.43 5.10 18.66
CA PRO A 26 4.24 5.66 20.00
C PRO A 26 4.04 4.54 21.04
N VAL A 27 4.66 4.69 22.21
CA VAL A 27 4.50 3.73 23.32
C VAL A 27 3.36 4.20 24.21
N ASN A 28 2.23 3.48 24.16
CA ASN A 28 1.01 3.84 24.88
C ASN A 28 0.85 3.14 26.24
N VAL A 29 1.64 2.10 26.50
CA VAL A 29 1.57 1.27 27.72
C VAL A 29 2.96 0.89 28.20
N GLU A 30 3.07 0.59 29.50
CA GLU A 30 4.31 0.09 30.12
C GLU A 30 4.82 -1.15 29.37
N GLY A 31 6.13 -1.20 29.10
CA GLY A 31 6.77 -2.30 28.39
C GLY A 31 6.49 -2.38 26.88
N ALA A 32 5.70 -1.45 26.31
CA ALA A 32 5.31 -1.36 24.89
C ALA A 32 4.52 -2.56 24.32
N LEU A 33 4.73 -3.78 24.81
CA LEU A 33 4.02 -5.01 24.45
C LEU A 33 4.02 -5.28 22.94
N PHE A 34 5.20 -5.19 22.32
CA PHE A 34 5.37 -5.39 20.87
C PHE A 34 4.93 -6.79 20.43
N SER A 35 4.29 -6.87 19.27
CA SER A 35 3.94 -8.10 18.57
C SER A 35 4.09 -7.90 17.06
N ILE A 36 4.46 -8.95 16.34
CA ILE A 36 4.62 -8.94 14.88
C ILE A 36 4.13 -10.26 14.30
N GLY A 37 3.56 -10.21 13.10
CA GLY A 37 3.02 -11.33 12.35
C GLY A 37 2.71 -10.92 10.92
N ASP A 38 1.86 -11.69 10.24
CA ASP A 38 1.36 -11.39 8.89
C ASP A 38 2.48 -11.16 7.86
N GLY A 39 3.32 -12.19 7.70
CA GLY A 39 4.46 -12.11 6.79
C GLY A 39 4.01 -12.16 5.34
N HIS A 40 4.30 -11.12 4.57
CA HIS A 40 4.02 -11.07 3.13
C HIS A 40 5.30 -11.28 2.31
N PHE A 41 5.25 -12.20 1.36
CA PHE A 41 6.34 -12.35 0.38
C PHE A 41 6.30 -11.24 -0.68
N ALA A 42 5.10 -10.87 -1.13
CA ALA A 42 4.85 -9.77 -2.05
C ALA A 42 3.44 -9.22 -1.84
N GLN A 43 3.29 -7.91 -2.01
CA GLN A 43 2.05 -7.16 -1.90
C GLN A 43 2.15 -5.91 -2.80
N GLY A 44 1.05 -5.57 -3.47
CA GLY A 44 0.85 -4.26 -4.10
C GLY A 44 0.23 -3.27 -3.11
N ASP A 45 0.23 -1.97 -3.41
CA ASP A 45 -0.45 -1.01 -2.54
C ASP A 45 -1.98 -1.24 -2.59
N GLY A 46 -2.59 -1.31 -1.40
CA GLY A 46 -4.02 -1.45 -1.22
C GLY A 46 -4.53 -2.89 -1.05
N GLU A 47 -3.68 -3.90 -1.23
CA GLU A 47 -4.00 -5.33 -0.99
C GLU A 47 -5.38 -5.71 -1.55
N VAL A 48 -5.62 -5.34 -2.81
CA VAL A 48 -6.98 -5.14 -3.31
C VAL A 48 -7.83 -6.40 -3.39
N CYS A 49 -7.23 -7.61 -3.41
CA CYS A 49 -7.97 -8.88 -3.33
C CYS A 49 -8.24 -9.37 -1.89
N GLY A 50 -7.81 -8.60 -0.89
CA GLY A 50 -7.99 -8.84 0.53
C GLY A 50 -6.86 -9.63 1.20
N THR A 51 -5.87 -10.09 0.44
CA THR A 51 -4.66 -10.75 0.95
C THR A 51 -3.45 -10.46 0.05
N ALA A 52 -2.25 -10.62 0.61
CA ALA A 52 -0.99 -10.61 -0.11
C ALA A 52 -0.58 -12.02 -0.59
N ILE A 53 0.68 -12.21 -0.98
CA ILE A 53 1.30 -13.54 -0.96
C ILE A 53 1.69 -13.86 0.48
N GLU A 54 0.76 -14.49 1.20
CA GLU A 54 0.90 -14.84 2.62
C GLU A 54 1.95 -15.91 2.86
N MET A 55 2.80 -15.71 3.87
CA MET A 55 3.83 -16.66 4.24
C MET A 55 4.13 -16.71 5.74
N ARG A 56 4.76 -17.82 6.15
CA ARG A 56 5.45 -17.87 7.45
C ARG A 56 6.72 -17.03 7.35
N ALA A 57 6.94 -16.17 8.33
CA ALA A 57 8.13 -15.34 8.41
C ALA A 57 8.84 -15.50 9.76
N ALA A 58 10.15 -15.31 9.73
CA ALA A 58 10.98 -15.09 10.91
C ALA A 58 11.50 -13.65 10.84
N PHE A 59 11.42 -12.93 11.96
CA PHE A 59 11.78 -11.52 12.03
C PHE A 59 13.00 -11.36 12.93
N ASP A 60 14.05 -10.73 12.41
CA ASP A 60 15.20 -10.27 13.18
C ASP A 60 15.07 -8.75 13.35
N LEU A 61 15.00 -8.28 14.59
CA LEU A 61 14.59 -6.93 14.95
C LEU A 61 15.53 -6.34 16.01
N GLU A 62 15.86 -5.07 15.86
CA GLU A 62 16.53 -4.26 16.87
C GLU A 62 15.56 -3.24 17.45
N PHE A 63 15.56 -3.09 18.78
CA PHE A 63 14.67 -2.18 19.49
C PHE A 63 15.45 -1.04 20.16
N HIS A 64 14.99 0.19 19.95
CA HIS A 64 15.49 1.36 20.65
C HIS A 64 14.35 2.15 21.28
N VAL A 65 14.53 2.55 22.55
CA VAL A 65 13.56 3.41 23.23
C VAL A 65 13.98 4.87 23.12
N ALA A 66 13.26 5.61 22.30
CA ALA A 66 13.47 7.04 22.10
C ALA A 66 12.63 7.86 23.11
N LYS A 67 13.17 8.06 24.31
CA LYS A 67 12.44 8.70 25.44
C LYS A 67 11.98 10.12 25.08
N GLY A 68 10.68 10.39 25.24
CA GLY A 68 10.07 11.70 24.99
C GLY A 68 9.85 12.07 23.52
N GLU A 69 10.34 11.27 22.56
CA GLU A 69 10.29 11.62 21.14
C GLU A 69 8.88 11.65 20.56
N ALA A 70 7.99 10.75 20.99
CA ALA A 70 6.61 10.75 20.53
C ALA A 70 5.90 12.07 20.85
N ALA A 71 6.09 12.61 22.06
CA ALA A 71 5.56 13.92 22.44
C ALA A 71 6.25 15.07 21.69
N ARG A 72 7.59 15.04 21.60
CA ARG A 72 8.39 16.06 20.90
C ARG A 72 7.99 16.21 19.43
N ARG A 73 7.73 15.08 18.76
CA ARG A 73 7.35 15.02 17.33
C ARG A 73 5.84 15.02 17.11
N ARG A 74 5.03 15.05 18.18
CA ARG A 74 3.56 14.93 18.11
C ARG A 74 3.12 13.70 17.32
N LEU A 75 3.81 12.58 17.52
CA LEU A 75 3.55 11.33 16.82
C LEU A 75 2.26 10.69 17.35
N THR A 76 1.21 10.68 16.53
CA THR A 76 -0.10 10.08 16.87
C THR A 76 -0.33 8.73 16.19
N THR A 77 0.37 8.45 15.09
CA THR A 77 0.33 7.18 14.35
C THR A 77 1.75 6.70 14.07
N ALA A 78 1.90 5.44 13.66
CA ALA A 78 3.20 4.93 13.28
C ALA A 78 3.78 5.69 12.07
N SER A 79 5.10 5.85 12.06
CA SER A 79 5.87 6.37 10.92
C SER A 79 7.02 5.44 10.63
N TYR A 80 7.52 5.42 9.41
CA TYR A 80 8.64 4.56 9.03
C TYR A 80 9.62 5.30 8.14
N ALA A 81 10.86 4.84 8.16
CA ALA A 81 11.94 5.38 7.35
C ALA A 81 12.82 4.25 6.83
N ARG A 82 13.50 4.51 5.72
CA ARG A 82 14.51 3.64 5.12
C ARG A 82 15.63 4.53 4.62
N ASP A 83 16.87 4.09 4.84
CA ASP A 83 18.06 4.82 4.37
C ASP A 83 18.72 4.14 3.16
N ASP A 84 18.35 2.89 2.85
CA ASP A 84 18.89 2.19 1.69
C ASP A 84 18.26 2.71 0.37
N PRO A 85 19.04 2.78 -0.72
CA PRO A 85 18.54 3.21 -2.03
C PRO A 85 17.77 2.10 -2.76
N ALA A 86 17.72 0.88 -2.23
CA ALA A 86 17.02 -0.24 -2.83
C ALA A 86 15.53 -0.12 -2.50
N SER A 87 14.82 0.67 -3.30
CA SER A 87 13.41 0.90 -3.08
C SER A 87 12.60 -0.39 -3.32
N PRO A 88 11.73 -0.80 -2.39
CA PRO A 88 10.73 -1.84 -2.65
C PRO A 88 9.56 -1.30 -3.50
N ASP A 89 9.59 -0.01 -3.82
CA ASP A 89 8.70 0.64 -4.79
C ASP A 89 9.04 0.15 -6.19
N ILE A 90 8.21 -0.76 -6.69
CA ILE A 90 8.48 -1.41 -7.97
C ILE A 90 8.34 -0.39 -9.13
N ALA A 91 7.46 0.60 -9.02
CA ALA A 91 7.31 1.63 -10.03
C ALA A 91 8.51 2.59 -10.12
N ALA A 92 9.36 2.66 -9.09
CA ALA A 92 10.57 3.49 -9.08
C ALA A 92 11.80 2.79 -9.70
N ALA A 93 11.69 1.49 -10.03
CA ALA A 93 12.84 0.65 -10.37
C ALA A 93 13.00 0.33 -11.86
N GLY A 94 12.02 0.63 -12.72
CA GLY A 94 12.04 0.25 -14.13
C GLY A 94 10.84 0.77 -14.95
N PRO A 95 10.67 0.30 -16.20
CA PRO A 95 9.53 0.64 -17.03
C PRO A 95 8.20 0.23 -16.37
N PHE A 96 7.20 1.11 -16.46
CA PHE A 96 5.87 0.87 -15.91
C PHE A 96 4.77 1.26 -16.89
N PHE A 97 3.59 0.66 -16.69
CA PHE A 97 2.33 1.12 -17.25
C PHE A 97 1.43 1.60 -16.12
N ALA A 98 0.66 2.66 -16.33
CA ALA A 98 -0.23 3.19 -15.31
C ALA A 98 -1.62 3.46 -15.87
N THR A 99 -2.63 3.10 -15.10
CA THR A 99 -4.02 3.53 -15.31
C THR A 99 -4.39 4.57 -14.27
N THR A 100 -5.33 5.45 -14.61
CA THR A 100 -5.82 6.48 -13.69
C THR A 100 -7.31 6.30 -13.41
N GLY A 101 -7.74 6.80 -12.26
CA GLY A 101 -9.13 6.86 -11.86
C GLY A 101 -9.44 8.19 -11.20
N ILE A 102 -10.68 8.64 -11.36
CA ILE A 102 -11.20 9.86 -10.74
C ILE A 102 -12.46 9.55 -9.92
N SER A 103 -12.89 10.49 -9.10
CA SER A 103 -14.09 10.39 -8.25
C SER A 103 -15.40 10.48 -9.04
N VAL A 104 -15.52 9.73 -10.14
CA VAL A 104 -16.71 9.63 -10.99
C VAL A 104 -17.11 8.15 -11.14
N THR A 105 -18.39 7.87 -10.92
CA THR A 105 -18.95 6.52 -11.03
C THR A 105 -19.05 6.07 -12.49
N GLU A 106 -19.40 4.80 -12.72
CA GLU A 106 -19.55 4.27 -14.07
C GLU A 106 -20.73 4.88 -14.84
N ASP A 107 -21.79 5.26 -14.13
CA ASP A 107 -22.96 5.96 -14.65
C ASP A 107 -22.77 7.49 -14.74
N GLY A 108 -21.59 8.00 -14.37
CA GLY A 108 -21.21 9.40 -14.56
C GLY A 108 -21.54 10.34 -13.39
N GLU A 109 -21.97 9.81 -12.24
CA GLU A 109 -22.14 10.60 -11.02
C GLU A 109 -20.77 11.07 -10.50
N ASN A 110 -20.62 12.37 -10.27
CA ASN A 110 -19.41 12.94 -9.71
C ASN A 110 -19.53 13.03 -8.19
N THR A 111 -18.76 12.20 -7.48
CA THR A 111 -18.71 12.16 -6.01
C THR A 111 -17.56 13.03 -5.54
N SER A 112 -17.82 14.05 -4.73
CA SER A 112 -16.77 14.96 -4.26
C SER A 112 -15.76 14.25 -3.37
N GLU A 113 -14.47 14.40 -3.70
CA GLU A 113 -13.33 14.05 -2.84
C GLU A 113 -13.28 12.56 -2.44
N ASP A 114 -13.88 11.69 -3.25
CA ASP A 114 -13.89 10.25 -2.99
C ASP A 114 -12.60 9.59 -3.53
N ALA A 115 -11.62 9.46 -2.64
CA ALA A 115 -10.36 8.75 -2.88
C ALA A 115 -10.58 7.24 -3.12
N THR A 116 -11.60 6.65 -2.49
CA THR A 116 -11.89 5.22 -2.60
C THR A 116 -12.42 4.92 -4.00
N LEU A 117 -13.35 5.74 -4.49
CA LEU A 117 -13.86 5.62 -5.86
C LEU A 117 -12.76 5.85 -6.88
N ALA A 118 -11.95 6.91 -6.74
CA ALA A 118 -10.83 7.17 -7.63
C ALA A 118 -9.86 5.97 -7.69
N GLY A 119 -9.50 5.41 -6.53
CA GLY A 119 -8.64 4.23 -6.44
C GLY A 119 -9.26 2.98 -7.08
N LYS A 120 -10.56 2.73 -6.82
CA LYS A 120 -11.31 1.63 -7.43
C LYS A 120 -11.34 1.75 -8.96
N ARG A 121 -11.55 2.95 -9.51
CA ARG A 121 -11.57 3.18 -10.96
C ARG A 121 -10.20 2.92 -11.59
N ALA A 122 -9.11 3.38 -10.95
CA ALA A 122 -7.75 3.13 -11.41
C ALA A 122 -7.45 1.62 -11.45
N MET A 123 -7.79 0.88 -10.38
CA MET A 123 -7.56 -0.56 -10.28
C MET A 123 -8.42 -1.38 -11.25
N LEU A 124 -9.70 -1.02 -11.45
CA LEU A 124 -10.54 -1.70 -12.44
C LEU A 124 -9.98 -1.51 -13.86
N ALA A 125 -9.54 -0.31 -14.21
CA ALA A 125 -8.89 -0.07 -15.49
C ALA A 125 -7.59 -0.88 -15.65
N MET A 126 -6.82 -1.07 -14.58
CA MET A 126 -5.62 -1.91 -14.61
C MET A 126 -5.97 -3.39 -14.83
N ILE A 127 -7.02 -3.87 -14.17
CA ILE A 127 -7.52 -5.24 -14.38
C ILE A 127 -7.96 -5.42 -15.83
N ASP A 128 -8.66 -4.45 -16.41
CA ASP A 128 -9.08 -4.51 -17.82
C ASP A 128 -7.88 -4.51 -18.77
N HIS A 129 -6.84 -3.70 -18.50
CA HIS A 129 -5.58 -3.74 -19.25
C HIS A 129 -4.92 -5.13 -19.21
N LEU A 130 -4.81 -5.73 -18.02
CA LEU A 130 -4.23 -7.07 -17.86
C LEU A 130 -5.07 -8.15 -18.58
N VAL A 131 -6.39 -7.99 -18.66
CA VAL A 131 -7.26 -8.92 -19.38
C VAL A 131 -7.12 -8.74 -20.90
N VAL A 132 -7.27 -7.52 -21.39
CA VAL A 132 -7.35 -7.21 -22.83
C VAL A 132 -5.98 -7.31 -23.50
N ASP A 133 -4.96 -6.69 -22.90
CA ASP A 133 -3.66 -6.51 -23.54
C ASP A 133 -2.66 -7.62 -23.16
N ARG A 134 -2.88 -8.32 -22.03
CA ARG A 134 -2.00 -9.41 -21.55
C ARG A 134 -2.64 -10.78 -21.56
N GLY A 135 -3.95 -10.89 -21.81
CA GLY A 135 -4.64 -12.17 -21.98
C GLY A 135 -4.89 -12.95 -20.68
N PHE A 136 -4.77 -12.31 -19.51
CA PHE A 136 -5.10 -12.95 -18.24
C PHE A 136 -6.62 -13.08 -18.05
N SER A 137 -7.06 -14.10 -17.31
CA SER A 137 -8.44 -14.09 -16.81
C SER A 137 -8.63 -12.95 -15.81
N ARG A 138 -9.87 -12.48 -15.64
CA ARG A 138 -10.19 -11.43 -14.66
C ARG A 138 -9.75 -11.79 -13.23
N ALA A 139 -9.84 -13.05 -12.84
CA ALA A 139 -9.37 -13.52 -11.53
C ALA A 139 -7.84 -13.46 -11.40
N GLN A 140 -7.10 -13.86 -12.45
CA GLN A 140 -5.64 -13.74 -12.47
C GLN A 140 -5.20 -12.27 -12.46
N ALA A 141 -5.83 -11.43 -13.28
CA ALA A 141 -5.55 -9.99 -13.31
C ALA A 141 -5.78 -9.32 -11.95
N TYR A 142 -6.86 -9.70 -11.24
CA TYR A 142 -7.14 -9.20 -9.90
C TYR A 142 -6.10 -9.66 -8.86
N ALA A 143 -5.67 -10.93 -8.92
CA ALA A 143 -4.60 -11.44 -8.07
C ALA A 143 -3.26 -10.73 -8.34
N ILE A 144 -2.89 -10.54 -9.62
CA ILE A 144 -1.69 -9.79 -10.03
C ILE A 144 -1.75 -8.35 -9.49
N ALA A 145 -2.92 -7.69 -9.63
CA ALA A 145 -3.10 -6.33 -9.12
C ALA A 145 -2.86 -6.24 -7.60
N SER A 146 -3.34 -7.22 -6.82
CA SER A 146 -3.15 -7.24 -5.37
C SER A 146 -1.69 -7.43 -4.93
N VAL A 147 -0.85 -8.07 -5.74
CA VAL A 147 0.52 -8.45 -5.34
C VAL A 147 1.62 -7.62 -6.00
N ALA A 148 1.33 -6.95 -7.11
CA ALA A 148 2.36 -6.31 -7.93
C ALA A 148 2.06 -4.87 -8.35
N VAL A 149 0.82 -4.37 -8.20
CA VAL A 149 0.44 -3.02 -8.65
C VAL A 149 0.45 -2.03 -7.49
N ASP A 150 1.02 -0.85 -7.72
CA ASP A 150 1.07 0.24 -6.75
C ASP A 150 -0.09 1.22 -6.97
N LEU A 151 -1.09 1.18 -6.08
CA LEU A 151 -2.13 2.20 -5.94
C LEU A 151 -1.62 3.47 -5.25
N ARG A 152 -1.73 4.60 -5.93
CA ARG A 152 -1.30 5.91 -5.42
C ARG A 152 -2.42 6.92 -5.51
N LEU A 153 -2.59 7.73 -4.46
CA LEU A 153 -3.33 8.99 -4.59
C LEU A 153 -2.41 10.02 -5.25
N SER A 154 -2.66 10.32 -6.53
CA SER A 154 -1.83 11.20 -7.35
C SER A 154 -2.16 12.68 -7.16
N SER A 155 -3.43 13.02 -6.95
CA SER A 155 -3.86 14.37 -6.60
C SER A 155 -5.11 14.34 -5.74
N VAL A 156 -5.10 15.10 -4.64
CA VAL A 156 -6.21 15.19 -3.67
C VAL A 156 -6.67 16.64 -3.45
N VAL A 157 -6.39 17.53 -4.40
CA VAL A 157 -6.66 18.98 -4.26
C VAL A 157 -7.51 19.55 -5.38
N ASN A 158 -7.71 18.82 -6.46
CA ASN A 158 -8.44 19.27 -7.64
C ASN A 158 -9.94 18.99 -7.51
N VAL A 159 -10.59 19.70 -6.59
CA VAL A 159 -12.03 19.51 -6.33
C VAL A 159 -12.89 19.68 -7.60
N PRO A 160 -13.93 18.84 -7.80
CA PRO A 160 -14.39 17.77 -6.88
C PRO A 160 -13.62 16.45 -7.02
N ASN A 161 -12.71 16.33 -8.00
CA ASN A 161 -12.14 15.04 -8.41
C ASN A 161 -10.76 14.80 -7.82
N PHE A 162 -10.64 13.80 -6.95
CA PHE A 162 -9.34 13.22 -6.65
C PHE A 162 -8.89 12.33 -7.81
N VAL A 163 -7.58 12.19 -7.96
CA VAL A 163 -6.95 11.34 -8.99
C VAL A 163 -6.15 10.28 -8.28
N ALA A 164 -6.42 9.01 -8.60
CA ALA A 164 -5.58 7.89 -8.21
C ALA A 164 -4.92 7.28 -9.45
N SER A 165 -3.75 6.67 -9.28
CA SER A 165 -3.05 5.90 -10.30
C SER A 165 -2.77 4.50 -9.79
N ALA A 166 -2.99 3.49 -10.63
CA ALA A 166 -2.54 2.12 -10.40
C ALA A 166 -1.34 1.88 -11.30
N VAL A 167 -0.17 1.62 -10.73
CA VAL A 167 1.10 1.55 -11.46
C VAL A 167 1.61 0.12 -11.49
N LEU A 168 1.74 -0.43 -12.69
CA LEU A 168 2.15 -1.79 -12.97
C LEU A 168 3.60 -1.79 -13.49
N PRO A 169 4.56 -2.42 -12.80
CA PRO A 169 5.85 -2.76 -13.42
C PRO A 169 5.69 -3.60 -14.66
N LEU A 170 6.51 -3.34 -15.67
CA LEU A 170 6.55 -4.18 -16.86
C LEU A 170 7.58 -5.31 -16.75
N ASP A 171 8.59 -5.17 -15.89
CA ASP A 171 9.67 -6.15 -15.73
C ASP A 171 9.22 -7.47 -15.06
N ILE A 172 7.98 -7.54 -14.55
CA ILE A 172 7.43 -8.78 -14.00
C ILE A 172 6.94 -9.75 -15.08
N PHE A 173 6.87 -9.31 -16.34
CA PHE A 173 6.46 -10.12 -17.47
C PHE A 173 7.67 -10.54 -18.30
N VAL A 174 7.65 -11.77 -18.80
CA VAL A 174 8.67 -12.34 -19.71
C VAL A 174 8.28 -12.11 -21.16
#